data_AF-A0A850QUS8-F1
#
_entry.id   AF-A0A850QUS8-F1
#
_cell.length_a   1.000
_cell.length_b   1.000
_cell.length_c   1.000
_cell.angle_alpha   90.00
_cell.angle_beta   90.00
_cell.angle_gamma   90.00
#
_symmetry.space_group_name_H-M   'P 1'
#
loop_
_entity.id
_entity.type
_entity.pdbx_description
1 polymer ?
#
loop_
_entity_poly.entity_id
_entity_poly.type
_entity_poly.pdbx_seq_one_letter_code
_entity_poly.pdbx_strand_id
1 'polypeptide(L)'
;KEQTASQALKMGLLDAIVDTENLHQSALNLLHNAIDTTINWQPRRSQKQQPLALNHTEALMSFTTAKAMIAKLAGPHYPAPMMAVKTIENAAQLSRAEALQIESTNFVKLAKSSEAQALIGLFLGDQKLKAAAKKAAKKSSLIEHSMVLGAGIMGGGIAYQSAVKGIRVTMKDIAPASLDLGMTEAAKLLNKRLERGRIDGLKMAQILGRINPTLSYPQQAPQIIVEAVVENPKIKMAVLQEVEAATPATTVLTSNTSTIPIDLLAQGLTRPEQFCGMHFFNPVHKMPLVEIIRGKATSEQTIQQVVSYAKQMGKTPVVVNDCPGFFVNRVLFPYFAAFSQLVNDGIDFQRIDKIMERQFGWPMGPAYLLDVVGIDTAHHAQAVMAEGYPDRMAKAHKDAIDVLFENKRFGQKNGSGFYNYQLDKKG
;
A
#
# COMPACT_ATOMS: atom_id res chain seq x y z
N LYS A 1 14.54 8.84 -2.60
CA LYS A 1 13.38 9.71 -2.28
C LYS A 1 13.61 11.03 -3.00
N GLU A 2 12.56 11.65 -3.50
CA GLU A 2 12.65 13.03 -3.97
C GLU A 2 13.17 13.92 -2.85
N GLN A 3 14.06 14.84 -3.18
CA GLN A 3 14.69 15.76 -2.23
C GLN A 3 13.96 17.10 -2.29
N THR A 4 13.71 17.72 -1.15
CA THR A 4 13.20 19.10 -1.13
C THR A 4 14.26 20.07 -1.63
N ALA A 5 13.87 21.27 -2.06
CA ALA A 5 14.82 22.30 -2.51
C ALA A 5 15.91 22.57 -1.45
N SER A 6 15.53 22.68 -0.18
CA SER A 6 16.47 22.87 0.93
C SER A 6 17.43 21.70 1.13
N GLN A 7 16.98 20.46 0.90
CA GLN A 7 17.86 19.29 0.97
C GLN A 7 18.83 19.26 -0.23
N ALA A 8 18.33 19.55 -1.43
CA ALA A 8 19.14 19.59 -2.64
C ALA A 8 20.22 20.68 -2.57
N LEU A 9 19.90 21.86 -2.03
CA LEU A 9 20.87 22.92 -1.76
C LEU A 9 21.95 22.47 -0.77
N LYS A 10 21.56 21.85 0.36
CA LYS A 10 22.52 21.31 1.35
C LYS A 10 23.44 20.23 0.77
N MET A 11 22.96 19.45 -0.20
CA MET A 11 23.73 18.41 -0.89
C MET A 11 24.60 18.98 -2.04
N GLY A 12 24.48 20.27 -2.37
CA GLY A 12 25.18 20.89 -3.50
C GLY A 12 24.61 20.56 -4.88
N LEU A 13 23.40 20.00 -4.95
CA LEU A 13 22.68 19.77 -6.22
C LEU A 13 22.10 21.05 -6.81
N LEU A 14 21.77 22.02 -5.94
CA LEU A 14 21.33 23.36 -6.29
C LEU A 14 22.31 24.40 -5.71
N ASP A 15 22.34 25.58 -6.33
CA ASP A 15 23.20 26.70 -5.90
C ASP A 15 22.44 27.79 -5.16
N ALA A 16 21.15 27.91 -5.44
CA ALA A 16 20.27 28.88 -4.81
C ALA A 16 18.83 28.36 -4.78
N ILE A 17 18.03 28.92 -3.88
CA ILE A 17 16.58 28.73 -3.81
C ILE A 17 15.96 30.12 -3.85
N VAL A 18 14.97 30.30 -4.72
CA VAL A 18 14.23 31.54 -4.89
C VAL A 18 12.76 31.22 -5.01
N ASP A 19 11.91 32.22 -4.77
CA ASP A 19 10.48 32.10 -5.02
C ASP A 19 10.21 31.89 -6.51
N THR A 20 9.14 31.14 -6.81
CA THR A 20 8.77 30.75 -8.18
C THR A 20 8.68 31.95 -9.13
N GLU A 21 8.15 33.08 -8.65
CA GLU A 21 7.98 34.31 -9.42
C GLU A 21 9.32 34.95 -9.82
N ASN A 22 10.36 34.75 -8.99
CA ASN A 22 11.68 35.33 -9.20
C ASN A 22 12.64 34.38 -9.95
N LEU A 23 12.26 33.11 -10.17
CA LEU A 23 13.14 32.08 -10.73
C LEU A 23 13.82 32.52 -12.03
N HIS A 24 13.04 33.10 -12.96
CA HIS A 24 13.55 33.53 -14.25
C HIS A 24 14.54 34.70 -14.10
N GLN A 25 14.17 35.74 -13.35
CA GLN A 25 15.02 36.91 -13.17
C GLN A 25 16.30 36.57 -12.39
N SER A 26 16.21 35.75 -11.35
CA SER A 26 17.38 35.29 -10.60
C SER A 26 18.32 34.44 -11.45
N ALA A 27 17.79 33.60 -12.34
CA ALA A 27 18.60 32.83 -13.28
C ALA A 27 19.35 33.73 -14.28
N LEU A 28 18.69 34.78 -14.80
CA LEU A 28 19.34 35.78 -15.67
C LEU A 28 20.43 36.54 -14.92
N ASN A 29 20.17 36.96 -13.68
CA ASN A 29 21.17 37.64 -12.86
C ASN A 29 22.39 36.74 -12.60
N LEU A 30 22.17 35.45 -12.31
CA LEU A 30 23.25 34.47 -12.16
C LEU A 30 24.09 34.35 -13.43
N LEU A 31 23.44 34.37 -14.60
CA LEU A 31 24.11 34.30 -15.90
C LEU A 31 24.89 35.58 -16.21
N HIS A 32 24.34 36.76 -15.91
CA HIS A 32 25.08 38.03 -16.02
C HIS A 32 26.31 38.05 -15.10
N ASN A 33 26.16 37.62 -13.85
CA ASN A 33 27.26 37.48 -12.90
C ASN A 33 28.33 36.46 -13.36
N ALA A 34 27.95 35.48 -14.18
CA ALA A 34 28.89 34.53 -14.77
C ALA A 34 29.63 35.11 -15.99
N ILE A 35 28.99 36.03 -16.74
CA ILE A 35 29.58 36.73 -17.90
C ILE A 35 30.55 37.82 -17.45
N ASP A 36 30.15 38.63 -16.47
CA ASP A 36 30.96 39.72 -15.93
C ASP A 36 32.07 39.25 -14.98
N THR A 37 32.22 37.93 -14.82
CA THR A 37 33.21 37.24 -13.99
C THR A 37 33.07 37.42 -12.48
N THR A 38 31.95 37.99 -12.01
CA THR A 38 31.60 38.02 -10.58
C THR A 38 31.51 36.61 -9.99
N ILE A 39 31.06 35.64 -10.79
CA ILE A 39 31.02 34.22 -10.45
C ILE A 39 31.88 33.44 -11.43
N ASN A 40 32.98 32.86 -10.93
CA ASN A 40 33.84 31.99 -11.72
C ASN A 40 33.24 30.59 -11.87
N TRP A 41 32.58 30.31 -12.99
CA TRP A 41 31.87 29.06 -13.26
C TRP A 41 32.80 27.94 -13.76
N GLN A 42 33.99 28.28 -14.26
CA GLN A 42 34.92 27.36 -14.92
C GLN A 42 35.44 26.26 -13.98
N PRO A 43 35.89 26.54 -12.74
CA PRO A 43 36.34 25.51 -11.80
C PRO A 43 35.26 24.46 -11.52
N ARG A 44 34.02 24.90 -11.32
CA ARG A 44 32.89 23.99 -11.06
C ARG A 44 32.55 23.12 -12.26
N ARG A 45 32.67 23.65 -13.48
CA ARG A 45 32.53 22.84 -14.70
C ARG A 45 33.68 21.84 -14.82
N SER A 46 34.92 22.28 -14.55
CA SER A 46 36.13 21.46 -14.61
C SER A 46 36.08 20.29 -13.63
N GLN A 47 35.57 20.50 -12.41
CA GLN A 47 35.40 19.44 -11.41
C GLN A 47 34.63 18.21 -11.95
N LYS A 48 33.63 18.42 -12.81
CA LYS A 48 32.83 17.33 -13.43
C LYS A 48 33.49 16.67 -14.63
N GLN A 49 34.66 17.16 -15.05
CA GLN A 49 35.44 16.64 -16.16
C GLN A 49 36.65 15.83 -15.70
N GLN A 50 37.03 15.98 -14.43
CA GLN A 50 38.17 15.33 -13.79
C GLN A 50 37.74 14.10 -12.97
N PRO A 51 38.69 13.22 -12.62
CA PRO A 51 38.51 12.16 -11.63
C PRO A 51 37.93 12.66 -10.30
N LEU A 52 37.32 11.76 -9.54
CA LEU A 52 36.89 12.05 -8.17
C LEU A 52 38.12 12.37 -7.30
N ALA A 53 38.01 13.44 -6.51
CA ALA A 53 39.01 13.84 -5.53
C ALA A 53 38.94 12.99 -4.25
N LEU A 54 38.96 11.67 -4.40
CA LEU A 54 39.03 10.70 -3.30
C LEU A 54 40.38 9.99 -3.35
N ASN A 55 41.05 9.90 -2.20
CA ASN A 55 42.24 9.05 -2.10
C ASN A 55 41.84 7.56 -2.05
N HIS A 56 42.82 6.66 -2.15
CA HIS A 56 42.58 5.21 -2.19
C HIS A 56 41.77 4.70 -0.99
N THR A 57 42.10 5.15 0.22
CA THR A 57 41.43 4.74 1.46
C THR A 57 39.99 5.25 1.52
N GLU A 58 39.77 6.51 1.15
CA GLU A 58 38.45 7.13 1.10
C GLU A 58 37.54 6.45 0.06
N ALA A 59 38.08 6.16 -1.12
CA ALA A 59 37.35 5.46 -2.18
C ALA A 59 36.96 4.05 -1.72
N LEU A 60 37.92 3.27 -1.18
CA LEU A 60 37.67 1.92 -0.68
C LEU A 60 36.58 1.91 0.41
N MET A 61 36.70 2.81 1.39
CA MET A 61 35.73 2.91 2.48
C MET A 61 34.34 3.31 1.96
N SER A 62 34.26 4.30 1.06
CA SER A 62 33.00 4.80 0.51
C SER A 62 32.27 3.74 -0.31
N PHE A 63 32.95 3.09 -1.25
CA PHE A 63 32.32 2.09 -2.13
C PHE A 63 32.00 0.79 -1.39
N THR A 64 32.85 0.34 -0.46
CA THR A 64 32.56 -0.87 0.34
C THR A 64 31.32 -0.66 1.22
N THR A 65 31.21 0.50 1.87
CA THR A 65 30.05 0.86 2.68
C THR A 65 28.77 0.96 1.82
N ALA A 66 28.86 1.62 0.66
CA ALA A 66 27.73 1.73 -0.27
C ALA A 66 27.27 0.36 -0.78
N LYS A 67 28.20 -0.50 -1.22
CA LYS A 67 27.90 -1.87 -1.67
C LYS A 67 27.21 -2.69 -0.58
N ALA A 68 27.71 -2.64 0.66
CA ALA A 68 27.11 -3.36 1.79
C ALA A 68 25.69 -2.85 2.12
N MET A 69 25.49 -1.53 2.13
CA MET A 69 24.17 -0.93 2.35
C MET A 69 23.17 -1.31 1.25
N ILE A 70 23.59 -1.27 -0.01
CA ILE A 70 22.76 -1.64 -1.16
C ILE A 70 22.45 -3.13 -1.14
N ALA A 71 23.43 -4.00 -0.86
CA ALA A 71 23.20 -5.45 -0.77
C ALA A 71 22.13 -5.79 0.27
N LYS A 72 22.14 -5.09 1.41
CA LYS A 72 21.14 -5.26 2.48
C LYS A 72 19.74 -4.78 2.08
N LEU A 73 19.62 -3.71 1.30
CA LEU A 73 18.35 -3.08 0.97
C LEU A 73 17.72 -3.60 -0.33
N ALA A 74 18.51 -3.71 -1.39
CA ALA A 74 18.04 -4.11 -2.71
C ALA A 74 17.94 -5.64 -2.84
N GLY A 75 18.76 -6.39 -2.10
CA GLY A 75 18.83 -7.84 -2.26
C GLY A 75 19.36 -8.28 -3.63
N PRO A 76 19.25 -9.57 -3.96
CA PRO A 76 19.85 -10.14 -5.17
C PRO A 76 19.07 -9.84 -6.45
N HIS A 77 17.77 -9.58 -6.35
CA HIS A 77 16.84 -9.51 -7.50
C HIS A 77 16.78 -8.15 -8.17
N TYR A 78 17.44 -7.12 -7.63
CA TYR A 78 17.44 -5.78 -8.21
C TYR A 78 18.86 -5.41 -8.65
N PRO A 79 19.24 -5.66 -9.91
CA PRO A 79 20.62 -5.45 -10.36
C PRO A 79 21.02 -3.98 -10.45
N ALA A 80 20.06 -3.07 -10.70
CA ALA A 80 20.33 -1.67 -10.98
C ALA A 80 21.05 -0.92 -9.83
N PRO A 81 20.62 -0.99 -8.55
CA PRO A 81 21.32 -0.32 -7.45
C PRO A 81 22.79 -0.72 -7.29
N MET A 82 23.10 -2.01 -7.38
CA MET A 82 24.48 -2.50 -7.25
C MET A 82 25.31 -2.15 -8.48
N MET A 83 24.72 -2.24 -9.68
CA MET A 83 25.36 -1.83 -10.92
C MET A 83 25.72 -0.35 -10.91
N ALA A 84 24.86 0.52 -10.40
CA ALA A 84 25.13 1.95 -10.29
C ALA A 84 26.37 2.22 -9.42
N VAL A 85 26.47 1.58 -8.24
CA VAL A 85 27.64 1.73 -7.36
C VAL A 85 28.91 1.23 -8.03
N LYS A 86 28.87 0.06 -8.67
CA LYS A 86 30.03 -0.49 -9.41
C LYS A 86 30.44 0.38 -10.60
N THR A 87 29.47 1.01 -11.28
CA THR A 87 29.73 1.93 -12.39
C THR A 87 30.51 3.15 -11.89
N ILE A 88 30.07 3.76 -10.78
CA ILE A 88 30.74 4.91 -10.18
C ILE A 88 32.13 4.51 -9.65
N GLU A 89 32.25 3.36 -9.00
CA GLU A 89 33.53 2.83 -8.49
C GLU A 89 34.54 2.64 -9.63
N ASN A 90 34.14 1.99 -10.72
CA ASN A 90 35.00 1.75 -11.88
C ASN A 90 35.36 3.02 -12.65
N ALA A 91 34.50 4.04 -12.60
CA ALA A 91 34.71 5.32 -13.26
C ALA A 91 35.40 6.37 -12.38
N ALA A 92 35.64 6.08 -11.09
CA ALA A 92 36.05 7.06 -10.09
C ALA A 92 37.35 7.80 -10.43
N GLN A 93 38.28 7.12 -11.11
CA GLN A 93 39.61 7.64 -11.44
C GLN A 93 39.76 8.06 -12.93
N LEU A 94 38.64 8.16 -13.65
CA LEU A 94 38.64 8.39 -15.10
C LEU A 94 38.20 9.80 -15.46
N SER A 95 38.49 10.21 -16.69
CA SER A 95 37.90 11.42 -17.26
C SER A 95 36.40 11.23 -17.50
N ARG A 96 35.67 12.33 -17.68
CA ARG A 96 34.22 12.27 -17.99
C ARG A 96 33.91 11.43 -19.23
N ALA A 97 34.73 11.50 -20.27
CA ALA A 97 34.46 10.76 -21.51
C ALA A 97 34.53 9.24 -21.29
N GLU A 98 35.56 8.78 -20.59
CA GLU A 98 35.75 7.39 -20.23
C GLU A 98 34.68 6.91 -19.23
N ALA A 99 34.34 7.73 -18.23
CA ALA A 99 33.28 7.44 -17.27
C ALA A 99 31.92 7.23 -17.97
N LEU A 100 31.58 8.07 -18.96
CA LEU A 100 30.35 7.93 -19.75
C LEU A 100 30.32 6.65 -20.59
N GLN A 101 31.47 6.15 -21.04
CA GLN A 101 31.54 4.86 -21.76
C GLN A 101 31.20 3.69 -20.83
N ILE A 102 31.70 3.70 -19.59
CA ILE A 102 31.36 2.70 -18.57
C ILE A 102 29.87 2.79 -18.21
N GLU A 103 29.37 4.00 -17.98
CA GLU A 103 27.95 4.24 -17.71
C GLU A 103 27.06 3.70 -18.83
N SER A 104 27.34 4.05 -20.08
CA SER A 104 26.58 3.61 -21.25
C SER A 104 26.57 2.09 -21.38
N THR A 105 27.72 1.43 -21.21
CA THR A 105 27.84 -0.02 -21.28
C THR A 105 26.97 -0.71 -20.23
N ASN A 106 27.06 -0.26 -18.98
CA ASN A 106 26.30 -0.83 -17.88
C ASN A 106 24.80 -0.48 -17.97
N PHE A 107 24.46 0.72 -18.47
CA PHE A 107 23.09 1.13 -18.73
C PHE A 107 22.43 0.23 -19.77
N VAL A 108 23.08 -0.03 -20.91
CA VAL A 108 22.56 -0.92 -21.96
C VAL A 108 22.33 -2.33 -21.41
N LYS A 109 23.23 -2.81 -20.53
CA LYS A 109 23.07 -4.11 -19.86
C LYS A 109 21.82 -4.14 -18.98
N LEU A 110 21.59 -3.10 -18.17
CA LEU A 110 20.39 -3.00 -17.33
C LEU A 110 19.11 -2.84 -18.15
N ALA A 111 19.14 -2.01 -19.20
CA ALA A 111 17.97 -1.74 -20.05
C ALA A 111 17.43 -3.01 -20.74
N LYS A 112 18.29 -4.03 -20.95
CA LYS A 112 17.93 -5.32 -21.53
C LYS A 112 17.52 -6.37 -20.49
N SER A 113 17.53 -6.04 -19.20
CA SER A 113 17.19 -7.00 -18.14
C SER A 113 15.67 -7.19 -18.00
N SER A 114 15.25 -8.38 -17.58
CA SER A 114 13.83 -8.68 -17.33
C SER A 114 13.27 -7.83 -16.19
N GLU A 115 14.10 -7.50 -15.20
CA GLU A 115 13.71 -6.65 -14.06
C GLU A 115 13.43 -5.22 -14.50
N ALA A 116 14.26 -4.65 -15.39
CA ALA A 116 14.02 -3.33 -15.95
C ALA A 116 12.72 -3.32 -16.77
N GLN A 117 12.50 -4.32 -17.62
CA GLN A 117 11.26 -4.47 -18.39
C GLN A 117 10.03 -4.57 -17.46
N ALA A 118 10.10 -5.39 -16.40
CA ALA A 118 9.02 -5.56 -15.44
C ALA A 118 8.72 -4.26 -14.67
N LEU A 119 9.74 -3.56 -14.18
CA LEU A 119 9.58 -2.30 -13.43
C LEU A 119 9.02 -1.17 -14.31
N ILE A 120 9.46 -1.08 -15.57
CA ILE A 120 8.89 -0.15 -16.55
C ILE A 120 7.43 -0.53 -16.83
N GLY A 121 7.12 -1.82 -16.99
CA GLY A 121 5.75 -2.31 -17.13
C GLY A 121 4.85 -1.91 -15.96
N LEU A 122 5.32 -2.05 -14.72
CA LEU A 122 4.60 -1.59 -13.53
C LEU A 122 4.37 -0.08 -13.53
N PHE A 123 5.38 0.71 -13.92
CA PHE A 123 5.24 2.16 -14.04
C PHE A 123 4.18 2.56 -15.08
N LEU A 124 4.20 1.94 -16.26
CA LEU A 124 3.21 2.18 -17.32
C LEU A 124 1.81 1.72 -16.88
N GLY A 125 1.72 0.59 -16.17
CA GLY A 125 0.48 0.10 -15.57
C GLY A 125 -0.11 1.09 -14.55
N ASP A 126 0.71 1.61 -13.64
CA ASP A 126 0.30 2.63 -12.66
C ASP A 126 -0.16 3.93 -13.34
N GLN A 127 0.51 4.37 -14.41
CA GLN A 127 0.08 5.52 -15.22
C GLN A 127 -1.30 5.28 -15.84
N LYS A 128 -1.53 4.08 -16.42
CA LYS A 128 -2.82 3.70 -17.00
C LYS A 128 -3.93 3.69 -15.94
N LEU A 129 -3.66 3.13 -14.76
CA LEU A 129 -4.59 3.12 -13.63
C LEU A 129 -4.91 4.54 -13.15
N LYS A 130 -3.91 5.40 -12.97
CA LYS A 130 -4.09 6.81 -12.57
C LYS A 130 -4.92 7.60 -13.59
N ALA A 131 -4.70 7.36 -14.88
CA ALA A 131 -5.48 7.98 -15.96
C ALA A 131 -6.96 7.54 -15.92
N ALA A 132 -7.21 6.24 -15.79
CA ALA A 132 -8.56 5.69 -15.66
C ALA A 132 -9.28 6.23 -14.41
N ALA A 133 -8.60 6.23 -13.26
CA ALA A 133 -9.13 6.79 -12.01
C ALA A 133 -9.38 8.30 -12.11
N LYS A 134 -8.54 9.06 -12.81
CA LYS A 134 -8.77 10.51 -13.07
C LYS A 134 -10.00 10.72 -13.94
N LYS A 135 -10.23 9.88 -14.96
CA LYS A 135 -11.42 9.95 -15.82
C LYS A 135 -12.70 9.65 -15.03
N ALA A 136 -12.67 8.63 -14.17
CA ALA A 136 -13.78 8.28 -13.28
C ALA A 136 -14.08 9.43 -12.29
N ALA A 137 -13.04 9.94 -11.61
CA ALA A 137 -13.19 10.99 -10.60
C ALA A 137 -13.69 12.34 -11.16
N LYS A 138 -13.42 12.68 -12.43
CA LYS A 138 -13.93 13.92 -13.06
C LYS A 138 -15.46 14.02 -13.08
N LYS A 139 -16.15 12.89 -12.97
CA LYS A 139 -17.62 12.80 -13.02
C LYS A 139 -18.28 12.73 -11.65
N SER A 140 -17.50 12.73 -10.58
CA SER A 140 -17.97 12.61 -9.19
C SER A 140 -17.61 13.84 -8.38
N SER A 141 -18.48 14.24 -7.44
CA SER A 141 -18.13 15.22 -6.41
C SER A 141 -17.08 14.66 -5.45
N LEU A 142 -16.30 15.55 -4.82
CA LEU A 142 -15.41 15.17 -3.72
C LEU A 142 -16.21 14.72 -2.50
N ILE A 143 -15.64 13.79 -1.74
CA ILE A 143 -16.20 13.35 -0.47
C ILE A 143 -15.64 14.23 0.64
N GLU A 144 -16.53 14.92 1.34
CA GLU A 144 -16.24 15.75 2.51
C GLU A 144 -16.57 15.02 3.80
N HIS A 145 -17.57 14.15 3.79
CA HIS A 145 -18.01 13.36 4.94
C HIS A 145 -18.26 11.90 4.55
N SER A 146 -17.49 11.01 5.16
CA SER A 146 -17.68 9.57 5.08
C SER A 146 -18.10 8.98 6.44
N MET A 147 -18.59 7.74 6.40
CA MET A 147 -18.87 6.96 7.60
C MET A 147 -18.26 5.57 7.48
N VAL A 148 -17.80 5.03 8.59
CA VAL A 148 -17.38 3.62 8.70
C VAL A 148 -18.23 2.92 9.75
N LEU A 149 -18.75 1.74 9.42
CA LEU A 149 -19.53 0.90 10.33
C LEU A 149 -18.62 -0.20 10.86
N GLY A 150 -18.45 -0.24 12.18
CA GLY A 150 -17.44 -1.06 12.86
C GLY A 150 -16.18 -0.23 13.15
N ALA A 151 -15.76 -0.22 14.41
CA ALA A 151 -14.59 0.53 14.91
C ALA A 151 -13.41 -0.37 15.29
N GLY A 152 -13.45 -1.64 14.90
CA GLY A 152 -12.32 -2.56 15.03
C GLY A 152 -11.08 -2.13 14.23
N ILE A 153 -10.09 -3.02 14.13
CA ILE A 153 -8.79 -2.72 13.48
C ILE A 153 -8.96 -2.14 12.06
N MET A 154 -9.83 -2.72 11.24
CA MET A 154 -10.08 -2.23 9.88
C MET A 154 -10.82 -0.89 9.90
N GLY A 155 -11.87 -0.78 10.72
CA GLY A 155 -12.66 0.43 10.88
C GLY A 155 -11.85 1.65 11.29
N GLY A 156 -11.06 1.52 12.36
CA GLY A 156 -10.13 2.55 12.82
C GLY A 156 -9.07 2.91 11.76
N GLY A 157 -8.58 1.92 11.00
CA GLY A 157 -7.65 2.13 9.89
C GLY A 157 -8.26 2.94 8.73
N ILE A 158 -9.51 2.65 8.35
CA ILE A 158 -10.25 3.36 7.30
C ILE A 158 -10.58 4.80 7.76
N ALA A 159 -11.01 4.97 9.02
CA ALA A 159 -11.26 6.28 9.61
C ALA A 159 -9.98 7.13 9.66
N TYR A 160 -8.88 6.56 10.15
CA TYR A 160 -7.56 7.19 10.15
C TYR A 160 -7.16 7.66 8.75
N GLN A 161 -7.26 6.78 7.75
CA GLN A 161 -6.81 7.09 6.39
C GLN A 161 -7.60 8.24 5.77
N SER A 162 -8.90 8.27 5.99
CA SER A 162 -9.80 9.34 5.53
C SER A 162 -9.47 10.67 6.24
N ALA A 163 -9.33 10.65 7.57
CA ALA A 163 -9.05 11.83 8.38
C ALA A 163 -7.69 12.48 8.05
N VAL A 164 -6.65 11.67 7.82
CA VAL A 164 -5.31 12.14 7.37
C VAL A 164 -5.38 12.89 6.04
N LYS A 165 -6.37 12.58 5.21
CA LYS A 165 -6.60 13.18 3.90
C LYS A 165 -7.62 14.32 3.91
N GLY A 166 -8.05 14.74 5.10
CA GLY A 166 -8.91 15.90 5.28
C GLY A 166 -10.41 15.61 5.20
N ILE A 167 -10.80 14.35 5.09
CA ILE A 167 -12.21 13.92 5.01
C ILE A 167 -12.75 13.74 6.43
N ARG A 168 -13.93 14.30 6.75
CA ARG A 168 -14.60 14.07 8.04
C ARG A 168 -15.14 12.65 8.06
N VAL A 169 -15.00 11.95 9.19
CA VAL A 169 -15.42 10.55 9.31
C VAL A 169 -16.29 10.36 10.53
N THR A 170 -17.49 9.82 10.34
CA THR A 170 -18.25 9.22 11.45
C THR A 170 -17.83 7.76 11.62
N MET A 171 -17.33 7.40 12.80
CA MET A 171 -16.99 6.01 13.12
C MET A 171 -18.08 5.46 14.03
N LYS A 172 -18.97 4.61 13.50
CA LYS A 172 -20.07 4.00 14.26
C LYS A 172 -19.70 2.60 14.71
N ASP A 173 -20.00 2.29 15.97
CA ASP A 173 -20.00 0.92 16.48
C ASP A 173 -21.22 0.70 17.39
N ILE A 174 -21.39 -0.52 17.89
CA ILE A 174 -22.43 -0.87 18.87
C ILE A 174 -21.92 -0.80 20.31
N ALA A 175 -20.59 -0.82 20.50
CA ALA A 175 -19.97 -0.83 21.83
C ALA A 175 -18.94 0.31 22.00
N PRO A 176 -18.94 1.03 23.14
CA PRO A 176 -17.91 2.03 23.45
C PRO A 176 -16.49 1.49 23.36
N ALA A 177 -16.25 0.28 23.86
CA ALA A 177 -14.93 -0.35 23.85
C ALA A 177 -14.34 -0.50 22.42
N SER A 178 -15.19 -0.76 21.42
CA SER A 178 -14.76 -0.82 20.02
C SER A 178 -14.36 0.56 19.49
N LEU A 179 -15.10 1.61 19.86
CA LEU A 179 -14.78 2.99 19.50
C LEU A 179 -13.44 3.42 20.11
N ASP A 180 -13.22 3.09 21.38
CA ASP A 180 -11.97 3.36 22.08
C ASP A 180 -10.79 2.66 21.41
N LEU A 181 -10.96 1.41 20.98
CA LEU A 181 -9.95 0.66 20.23
C LEU A 181 -9.62 1.36 18.90
N GLY A 182 -10.64 1.73 18.12
CA GLY A 182 -10.45 2.43 16.84
C GLY A 182 -9.75 3.77 17.00
N MET A 183 -10.15 4.56 18.00
CA MET A 183 -9.52 5.86 18.31
C MET A 183 -8.08 5.70 18.81
N THR A 184 -7.82 4.69 19.63
CA THR A 184 -6.47 4.39 20.15
C THR A 184 -5.52 4.02 19.01
N GLU A 185 -5.94 3.17 18.07
CA GLU A 185 -5.12 2.82 16.92
C GLU A 185 -4.86 4.01 15.99
N ALA A 186 -5.86 4.87 15.74
CA ALA A 186 -5.66 6.12 15.00
C ALA A 186 -4.64 7.05 15.68
N ALA A 187 -4.76 7.24 17.00
CA ALA A 187 -3.84 8.06 17.80
C ALA A 187 -2.41 7.50 17.78
N LYS A 188 -2.25 6.19 17.95
CA LYS A 188 -0.96 5.48 17.88
C LYS A 188 -0.25 5.67 16.54
N LEU A 189 -0.99 5.61 15.42
CA LEU A 189 -0.45 5.85 14.09
C LEU A 189 -0.01 7.31 13.89
N LEU A 190 -0.74 8.28 14.44
CA LEU A 190 -0.36 9.69 14.41
C LEU A 190 0.85 9.97 15.30
N ASN A 191 0.90 9.41 16.50
CA ASN A 191 2.01 9.59 17.43
C ASN A 191 3.34 9.11 16.82
N LYS A 192 3.34 7.97 16.12
CA LYS A 192 4.53 7.50 15.35
C LYS A 192 5.00 8.49 14.29
N ARG A 193 4.10 9.33 13.74
CA ARG A 193 4.47 10.37 12.77
C ARG A 193 5.00 11.62 13.48
N LEU A 194 4.43 11.95 14.65
CA LEU A 194 4.89 13.03 15.52
C LEU A 194 6.32 12.77 16.02
N GLU A 195 6.58 11.59 16.59
CA GLU A 195 7.92 11.14 17.05
C GLU A 195 8.97 11.17 15.94
N ARG A 196 8.56 10.97 14.69
CA ARG A 196 9.43 11.02 13.50
C ARG A 196 9.55 12.42 12.88
N GLY A 197 9.01 13.45 13.53
CA GLY A 197 9.00 14.83 13.04
C GLY A 197 8.27 15.02 11.71
N ARG A 198 7.29 14.17 11.39
CA ARG A 198 6.53 14.20 10.13
C ARG A 198 5.26 15.04 10.20
N ILE A 199 4.77 15.32 11.41
CA ILE A 199 3.64 16.20 11.74
C ILE A 199 3.94 16.90 13.06
N ASP A 200 3.25 18.00 13.35
CA ASP A 200 3.23 18.65 14.66
C ASP A 200 1.98 18.27 15.48
N GLY A 201 1.93 18.71 16.74
CA GLY A 201 0.83 18.43 17.65
C GLY A 201 -0.50 19.04 17.20
N LEU A 202 -0.48 20.24 16.60
CA LEU A 202 -1.69 20.90 16.10
C LEU A 202 -2.30 20.11 14.94
N LYS A 203 -1.48 19.66 13.98
CA LYS A 203 -1.89 18.83 12.86
C LYS A 203 -2.43 17.48 13.33
N MET A 204 -1.82 16.88 14.35
CA MET A 204 -2.32 15.66 14.97
C MET A 204 -3.72 15.85 15.57
N ALA A 205 -3.91 16.90 16.38
CA ALA A 205 -5.21 17.22 16.97
C ALA A 205 -6.28 17.50 15.90
N GLN A 206 -5.93 18.24 14.85
CA GLN A 206 -6.82 18.48 13.70
C GLN A 206 -7.23 17.20 12.97
N ILE A 207 -6.32 16.22 12.85
CA ILE A 207 -6.66 14.93 12.22
C ILE A 207 -7.59 14.11 13.12
N LEU A 208 -7.28 14.01 14.42
CA LEU A 208 -8.15 13.30 15.37
C LEU A 208 -9.53 13.92 15.45
N GLY A 209 -9.63 15.26 15.47
CA GLY A 209 -10.90 15.99 15.49
C GLY A 209 -11.77 15.81 14.24
N ARG A 210 -11.26 15.18 13.17
CA ARG A 210 -12.08 14.77 12.01
C ARG A 210 -12.77 13.42 12.20
N ILE A 211 -12.38 12.63 13.19
CA ILE A 211 -12.98 11.33 13.49
C ILE A 211 -14.00 11.53 14.62
N ASN A 212 -15.28 11.33 14.29
CA ASN A 212 -16.38 11.43 15.23
C ASN A 212 -16.88 10.02 15.62
N PRO A 213 -16.45 9.46 16.77
CA PRO A 213 -16.96 8.19 17.26
C PRO A 213 -18.41 8.33 17.74
N THR A 214 -19.28 7.37 17.41
CA THR A 214 -20.70 7.41 17.78
C THR A 214 -21.29 6.00 17.93
N LEU A 215 -22.34 5.87 18.74
CA LEU A 215 -23.18 4.66 18.83
C LEU A 215 -24.47 4.78 18.00
N SER A 216 -24.82 6.00 17.57
CA SER A 216 -26.04 6.30 16.82
C SER A 216 -25.73 6.78 15.40
N TYR A 217 -26.73 6.75 14.53
CA TYR A 217 -26.62 7.36 13.20
C TYR A 217 -26.51 8.89 13.30
N PRO A 218 -25.60 9.53 12.55
CA PRO A 218 -25.43 10.97 12.59
C PRO A 218 -26.65 11.69 11.99
N GLN A 219 -26.96 12.88 12.49
CA GLN A 219 -28.01 13.72 11.90
C GLN A 219 -27.67 14.17 10.47
N GLN A 220 -26.39 14.48 10.22
CA GLN A 220 -25.90 14.77 8.88
C GLN A 220 -25.53 13.47 8.16
N ALA A 221 -26.21 13.20 7.05
CA ALA A 221 -25.96 12.01 6.25
C ALA A 221 -24.56 12.06 5.59
N PRO A 222 -23.76 10.99 5.69
CA PRO A 222 -22.50 10.88 4.98
C PRO A 222 -22.75 10.70 3.47
N GLN A 223 -21.79 11.09 2.64
CA GLN A 223 -21.87 10.87 1.18
C GLN A 223 -21.52 9.43 0.81
N ILE A 224 -20.71 8.75 1.63
CA ILE A 224 -20.28 7.37 1.42
C ILE A 224 -20.13 6.65 2.76
N ILE A 225 -20.53 5.38 2.78
CA ILE A 225 -20.44 4.50 3.95
C ILE A 225 -19.61 3.28 3.61
N VAL A 226 -18.66 2.94 4.48
CA VAL A 226 -17.86 1.72 4.40
C VAL A 226 -18.24 0.78 5.55
N GLU A 227 -18.91 -0.31 5.22
CA GLU A 227 -19.23 -1.37 6.18
C GLU A 227 -17.98 -2.22 6.43
N ALA A 228 -17.54 -2.29 7.70
CA ALA A 228 -16.38 -3.05 8.17
C ALA A 228 -16.68 -3.79 9.48
N VAL A 229 -17.91 -4.33 9.60
CA VAL A 229 -18.35 -5.21 10.68
C VAL A 229 -17.87 -6.65 10.44
N VAL A 230 -18.19 -7.53 11.40
CA VAL A 230 -17.80 -8.94 11.40
C VAL A 230 -18.15 -9.65 10.09
N GLU A 231 -17.30 -10.60 9.68
CA GLU A 231 -17.39 -11.31 8.40
C GLU A 231 -18.49 -12.38 8.43
N ASN A 232 -19.75 -11.93 8.51
CA ASN A 232 -20.93 -12.78 8.54
C ASN A 232 -22.00 -12.21 7.58
N PRO A 233 -22.46 -12.98 6.57
CA PRO A 233 -23.42 -12.49 5.58
C PRO A 233 -24.71 -11.93 6.20
N LYS A 234 -25.29 -12.62 7.19
CA LYS A 234 -26.56 -12.20 7.80
C LYS A 234 -26.41 -10.88 8.56
N ILE A 235 -25.32 -10.73 9.31
CA ILE A 235 -25.05 -9.51 10.07
C ILE A 235 -24.80 -8.34 9.12
N LYS A 236 -23.97 -8.53 8.08
CA LYS A 236 -23.69 -7.48 7.09
C LYS A 236 -24.95 -7.04 6.37
N MET A 237 -25.77 -7.98 5.89
CA MET A 237 -27.04 -7.65 5.23
C MET A 237 -27.98 -6.86 6.14
N ALA A 238 -28.13 -7.27 7.40
CA ALA A 238 -28.97 -6.55 8.36
C ALA A 238 -28.47 -5.12 8.61
N VAL A 239 -27.16 -4.96 8.82
CA VAL A 239 -26.54 -3.64 9.03
C VAL A 239 -26.65 -2.75 7.78
N LEU A 240 -26.47 -3.32 6.59
CA LEU A 240 -26.59 -2.59 5.32
C LEU A 240 -28.04 -2.12 5.07
N GLN A 241 -29.04 -2.95 5.37
CA GLN A 241 -30.45 -2.57 5.27
C GLN A 241 -30.84 -1.50 6.29
N GLU A 242 -30.37 -1.64 7.53
CA GLU A 242 -30.61 -0.66 8.60
C GLU A 242 -30.05 0.72 8.22
N VAL A 243 -28.81 0.77 7.72
CA VAL A 243 -28.20 2.04 7.31
C VAL A 243 -28.80 2.61 6.03
N GLU A 244 -29.24 1.76 5.09
CA GLU A 244 -29.94 2.20 3.88
C GLU A 244 -31.24 2.94 4.21
N ALA A 245 -31.98 2.45 5.22
CA ALA A 245 -33.20 3.09 5.72
C ALA A 245 -32.92 4.39 6.49
N ALA A 246 -31.78 4.48 7.17
CA ALA A 246 -31.36 5.64 7.94
C ALA A 246 -30.69 6.76 7.10
N THR A 247 -30.46 6.54 5.81
CA THR A 247 -29.70 7.46 4.95
C THR A 247 -30.43 7.79 3.65
N PRO A 248 -30.25 9.01 3.11
CA PRO A 248 -30.90 9.41 1.87
C PRO A 248 -30.38 8.61 0.68
N ALA A 249 -31.18 8.56 -0.39
CA ALA A 249 -30.82 7.94 -1.67
C ALA A 249 -29.69 8.65 -2.42
N THR A 250 -28.97 9.58 -1.80
CA THR A 250 -27.73 10.17 -2.34
C THR A 250 -26.48 9.54 -1.73
N THR A 251 -26.62 8.77 -0.66
CA THR A 251 -25.52 8.13 0.06
C THR A 251 -25.13 6.81 -0.61
N VAL A 252 -23.86 6.67 -0.97
CA VAL A 252 -23.32 5.42 -1.51
C VAL A 252 -22.98 4.46 -0.37
N LEU A 253 -23.42 3.21 -0.49
CA LEU A 253 -23.11 2.16 0.46
C LEU A 253 -21.98 1.28 -0.10
N THR A 254 -21.05 0.89 0.75
CA THR A 254 -20.00 -0.06 0.37
C THR A 254 -19.73 -1.08 1.46
N SER A 255 -19.26 -2.27 1.09
CA SER A 255 -18.79 -3.29 2.05
C SER A 255 -17.30 -3.57 1.87
N ASN A 256 -16.58 -3.65 2.99
CA ASN A 256 -15.18 -4.07 3.09
C ASN A 256 -15.04 -5.61 3.26
N THR A 257 -16.09 -6.38 2.99
CA THR A 257 -15.99 -7.85 2.98
C THR A 257 -14.82 -8.33 2.11
N SER A 258 -14.19 -9.42 2.50
CA SER A 258 -13.03 -10.02 1.82
C SER A 258 -13.39 -11.25 0.98
N THR A 259 -14.51 -11.90 1.27
CA THR A 259 -14.90 -13.17 0.61
C THR A 259 -16.37 -13.26 0.24
N ILE A 260 -17.26 -12.50 0.87
CA ILE A 260 -18.70 -12.58 0.62
C ILE A 260 -19.02 -11.85 -0.70
N PRO A 261 -19.70 -12.51 -1.67
CA PRO A 261 -20.08 -11.85 -2.92
C PRO A 261 -20.92 -10.60 -2.69
N ILE A 262 -20.62 -9.53 -3.42
CA ILE A 262 -21.35 -8.26 -3.33
C ILE A 262 -22.79 -8.42 -3.80
N ASP A 263 -23.04 -9.26 -4.81
CA ASP A 263 -24.37 -9.58 -5.28
C ASP A 263 -25.24 -10.25 -4.20
N LEU A 264 -24.62 -11.00 -3.27
CA LEU A 264 -25.32 -11.59 -2.14
C LEU A 264 -25.70 -10.51 -1.12
N LEU A 265 -24.76 -9.63 -0.77
CA LEU A 265 -24.99 -8.55 0.18
C LEU A 265 -25.96 -7.49 -0.34
N ALA A 266 -26.07 -7.35 -1.66
CA ALA A 266 -27.05 -6.48 -2.31
C ALA A 266 -28.49 -6.99 -2.16
N GLN A 267 -28.70 -8.27 -1.81
CA GLN A 267 -30.03 -8.83 -1.66
C GLN A 267 -30.77 -8.17 -0.49
N GLY A 268 -31.95 -7.64 -0.77
CA GLY A 268 -32.79 -6.95 0.21
C GLY A 268 -32.43 -5.48 0.42
N LEU A 269 -31.43 -4.93 -0.29
CA LEU A 269 -31.31 -3.49 -0.46
C LEU A 269 -32.39 -2.99 -1.42
N THR A 270 -32.96 -1.83 -1.11
CA THR A 270 -33.95 -1.13 -1.94
C THR A 270 -33.30 -0.35 -3.07
N ARG A 271 -32.01 0.01 -2.94
CA ARG A 271 -31.21 0.80 -3.90
C ARG A 271 -29.88 0.10 -4.23
N PRO A 272 -29.90 -1.14 -4.75
CA PRO A 272 -28.68 -1.92 -4.99
C PRO A 272 -27.73 -1.28 -6.02
N GLU A 273 -28.22 -0.39 -6.86
CA GLU A 273 -27.41 0.41 -7.80
C GLU A 273 -26.45 1.38 -7.11
N GLN A 274 -26.68 1.68 -5.83
CA GLN A 274 -25.86 2.54 -4.97
C GLN A 274 -24.95 1.75 -4.03
N PHE A 275 -24.86 0.43 -4.23
CA PHE A 275 -24.06 -0.47 -3.41
C PHE A 275 -22.95 -1.14 -4.22
N CYS A 276 -21.74 -1.22 -3.65
CA CYS A 276 -20.62 -1.98 -4.23
C CYS A 276 -19.64 -2.47 -3.14
N GLY A 277 -18.64 -3.26 -3.52
CA GLY A 277 -17.54 -3.57 -2.61
C GLY A 277 -16.48 -2.47 -2.61
N MET A 278 -15.89 -2.21 -1.44
CA MET A 278 -14.72 -1.35 -1.24
C MET A 278 -13.76 -2.05 -0.28
N HIS A 279 -12.99 -2.99 -0.82
CA HIS A 279 -12.15 -3.91 -0.07
C HIS A 279 -10.74 -3.32 0.15
N PHE A 280 -10.42 -3.06 1.42
CA PHE A 280 -9.13 -2.62 1.92
C PHE A 280 -8.31 -3.80 2.45
N PHE A 281 -6.99 -3.65 2.43
CA PHE A 281 -6.06 -4.67 2.91
C PHE A 281 -5.37 -4.23 4.21
N ASN A 282 -5.26 -5.14 5.17
CA ASN A 282 -4.60 -4.90 6.45
C ASN A 282 -3.06 -4.90 6.27
N PRO A 283 -2.30 -3.93 6.83
CA PRO A 283 -2.75 -2.69 7.48
C PRO A 283 -3.20 -1.62 6.48
N VAL A 284 -4.38 -1.05 6.74
CA VAL A 284 -5.04 -0.07 5.84
C VAL A 284 -4.11 1.09 5.50
N HIS A 285 -3.34 1.63 6.45
CA HIS A 285 -2.45 2.77 6.20
C HIS A 285 -1.21 2.44 5.34
N LYS A 286 -0.81 1.16 5.23
CA LYS A 286 0.37 0.73 4.47
C LYS A 286 0.00 0.21 3.08
N MET A 287 -1.09 -0.54 2.97
CA MET A 287 -1.47 -1.17 1.72
C MET A 287 -2.05 -0.14 0.75
N PRO A 288 -1.47 0.04 -0.46
CA PRO A 288 -1.91 1.07 -1.38
C PRO A 288 -3.19 0.67 -2.13
N LEU A 289 -3.39 -0.62 -2.38
CA LEU A 289 -4.50 -1.15 -3.16
C LEU A 289 -5.83 -1.02 -2.41
N VAL A 290 -6.88 -0.67 -3.15
CA VAL A 290 -8.29 -0.87 -2.76
C VAL A 290 -8.99 -1.55 -3.93
N GLU A 291 -9.57 -2.72 -3.70
CA GLU A 291 -10.40 -3.37 -4.70
C GLU A 291 -11.81 -2.78 -4.65
N ILE A 292 -12.33 -2.35 -5.79
CA ILE A 292 -13.69 -1.83 -5.93
C ILE A 292 -14.48 -2.85 -6.70
N ILE A 293 -15.41 -3.52 -6.03
CA ILE A 293 -16.09 -4.68 -6.56
C ILE A 293 -17.46 -4.27 -7.09
N ARG A 294 -17.67 -4.45 -8.39
CA ARG A 294 -18.92 -4.15 -9.08
C ARG A 294 -19.84 -5.37 -9.01
N GLY A 295 -20.94 -5.23 -8.27
CA GLY A 295 -22.07 -6.15 -8.37
C GLY A 295 -22.87 -5.92 -9.66
N LYS A 296 -23.76 -6.85 -10.00
CA LYS A 296 -24.58 -6.80 -11.23
C LYS A 296 -25.46 -5.56 -11.31
N ALA A 297 -26.04 -5.15 -10.17
CA ALA A 297 -26.91 -3.98 -10.10
C ALA A 297 -26.13 -2.67 -9.93
N THR A 298 -24.87 -2.72 -9.50
CA THR A 298 -24.07 -1.54 -9.17
C THR A 298 -23.96 -0.59 -10.36
N SER A 299 -24.37 0.66 -10.20
CA SER A 299 -24.28 1.65 -11.26
C SER A 299 -22.84 2.11 -11.51
N GLU A 300 -22.59 2.56 -12.75
CA GLU A 300 -21.32 3.17 -13.11
C GLU A 300 -21.02 4.45 -12.30
N GLN A 301 -22.06 5.20 -11.91
CA GLN A 301 -21.93 6.39 -11.06
C GLN A 301 -21.40 6.03 -9.66
N THR A 302 -21.93 4.98 -9.06
CA THR A 302 -21.47 4.44 -7.77
C THR A 302 -19.99 4.08 -7.83
N ILE A 303 -19.58 3.32 -8.86
CA ILE A 303 -18.16 2.95 -9.04
C ILE A 303 -17.29 4.20 -9.18
N GLN A 304 -17.72 5.21 -9.94
CA GLN A 304 -16.95 6.44 -10.12
C GLN A 304 -16.77 7.21 -8.81
N GLN A 305 -17.81 7.31 -7.99
CA GLN A 305 -17.75 7.95 -6.68
C GLN A 305 -16.81 7.20 -5.71
N VAL A 306 -16.87 5.87 -5.68
CA VAL A 306 -16.00 5.04 -4.82
C VAL A 306 -14.54 5.08 -5.29
N VAL A 307 -14.29 5.07 -6.61
CA VAL A 307 -12.95 5.26 -7.20
C VAL A 307 -12.38 6.63 -6.81
N SER A 308 -13.22 7.68 -6.87
CA SER A 308 -12.85 9.03 -6.47
C SER A 308 -12.47 9.10 -5.00
N TYR A 309 -13.30 8.50 -4.13
CA TYR A 309 -13.05 8.43 -2.69
C TYR A 309 -11.74 7.68 -2.35
N ALA A 310 -11.51 6.50 -2.94
CA ALA A 310 -10.26 5.75 -2.77
C ALA A 310 -9.04 6.59 -3.17
N LYS A 311 -9.12 7.29 -4.30
CA LYS A 311 -8.05 8.18 -4.77
C LYS A 311 -7.84 9.38 -3.84
N GLN A 312 -8.91 9.99 -3.33
CA GLN A 312 -8.84 11.08 -2.35
C GLN A 312 -8.13 10.63 -1.06
N MET A 313 -8.36 9.38 -0.65
CA MET A 313 -7.62 8.73 0.44
C MET A 313 -6.14 8.44 0.12
N GLY A 314 -5.68 8.69 -1.10
CA GLY A 314 -4.32 8.38 -1.55
C GLY A 314 -4.09 6.88 -1.78
N LYS A 315 -5.17 6.14 -2.11
CA LYS A 315 -5.12 4.73 -2.50
C LYS A 315 -5.08 4.58 -4.02
N THR A 316 -4.71 3.38 -4.46
CA THR A 316 -4.75 2.94 -5.85
C THR A 316 -5.97 2.04 -6.03
N PRO A 317 -7.10 2.57 -6.52
CA PRO A 317 -8.29 1.78 -6.76
C PRO A 317 -8.13 0.89 -8.00
N VAL A 318 -8.59 -0.36 -7.91
CA VAL A 318 -8.75 -1.28 -9.05
C VAL A 318 -10.18 -1.79 -9.06
N VAL A 319 -10.87 -1.59 -10.18
CA VAL A 319 -12.26 -2.06 -10.34
C VAL A 319 -12.24 -3.50 -10.82
N VAL A 320 -12.98 -4.36 -10.12
CA VAL A 320 -13.16 -5.79 -10.46
C VAL A 320 -14.64 -6.12 -10.45
N ASN A 321 -15.04 -7.16 -11.19
CA ASN A 321 -16.42 -7.65 -11.12
C ASN A 321 -16.59 -8.60 -9.94
N ASP A 322 -17.82 -8.68 -9.44
CA ASP A 322 -18.16 -9.56 -8.33
C ASP A 322 -17.96 -11.03 -8.70
N CYS A 323 -17.27 -11.75 -7.81
CA CYS A 323 -17.12 -13.20 -7.81
C CYS A 323 -16.55 -13.64 -6.45
N PRO A 324 -16.72 -14.91 -6.04
CA PRO A 324 -16.14 -15.41 -4.79
C PRO A 324 -14.63 -15.14 -4.71
N GLY A 325 -14.21 -14.46 -3.64
CA GLY A 325 -12.81 -14.04 -3.41
C GLY A 325 -12.28 -12.92 -4.31
N PHE A 326 -13.14 -12.29 -5.12
CA PHE A 326 -12.81 -11.17 -6.00
C PHE A 326 -11.60 -11.46 -6.89
N PHE A 327 -10.56 -10.64 -6.84
CA PHE A 327 -9.33 -10.85 -7.59
C PHE A 327 -8.18 -11.32 -6.69
N VAL A 328 -7.76 -10.50 -5.72
CA VAL A 328 -6.58 -10.82 -4.89
C VAL A 328 -6.74 -12.13 -4.15
N ASN A 329 -7.84 -12.32 -3.41
CA ASN A 329 -8.03 -13.56 -2.65
C ASN A 329 -8.24 -14.74 -3.61
N ARG A 330 -8.99 -14.57 -4.70
CA ARG A 330 -9.19 -15.60 -5.71
C ARG A 330 -7.88 -16.13 -6.31
N VAL A 331 -6.87 -15.28 -6.49
CA VAL A 331 -5.56 -15.68 -6.99
C VAL A 331 -4.66 -16.22 -5.87
N LEU A 332 -4.82 -15.72 -4.64
CA LEU A 332 -4.01 -16.12 -3.49
C LEU A 332 -4.35 -17.52 -2.97
N PHE A 333 -5.63 -17.95 -2.98
CA PHE A 333 -6.01 -19.25 -2.43
C PHE A 333 -5.46 -20.45 -3.23
N PRO A 334 -5.42 -20.44 -4.58
CA PRO A 334 -4.69 -21.46 -5.34
C PRO A 334 -3.21 -21.53 -4.99
N TYR A 335 -2.57 -20.40 -4.67
CA TYR A 335 -1.19 -20.38 -4.19
C TYR A 335 -1.05 -21.09 -2.82
N PHE A 336 -1.98 -20.86 -1.90
CA PHE A 336 -2.02 -21.61 -0.64
C PHE A 336 -2.37 -23.08 -0.82
N ALA A 337 -3.24 -23.43 -1.77
CA ALA A 337 -3.55 -24.82 -2.08
C ALA A 337 -2.30 -25.57 -2.57
N ALA A 338 -1.48 -24.94 -3.41
CA ALA A 338 -0.20 -25.50 -3.83
C ALA A 338 0.79 -25.65 -2.66
N PHE A 339 0.83 -24.67 -1.74
CA PHE A 339 1.61 -24.80 -0.50
C PHE A 339 1.13 -25.96 0.37
N SER A 340 -0.18 -26.07 0.63
CA SER A 340 -0.77 -27.20 1.35
C SER A 340 -0.41 -28.54 0.72
N GLN A 341 -0.46 -28.64 -0.61
CA GLN A 341 -0.06 -29.85 -1.32
C GLN A 341 1.41 -30.20 -1.07
N LEU A 342 2.33 -29.23 -1.18
CA LEU A 342 3.76 -29.48 -0.92
C LEU A 342 4.00 -29.98 0.51
N VAL A 343 3.29 -29.43 1.50
CA VAL A 343 3.37 -29.88 2.89
C VAL A 343 2.82 -31.31 3.04
N ASN A 344 1.72 -31.62 2.37
CA ASN A 344 1.14 -32.98 2.37
C ASN A 344 2.06 -34.00 1.68
N ASP A 345 2.83 -33.58 0.68
CA ASP A 345 3.86 -34.38 0.01
C ASP A 345 5.14 -34.55 0.88
N GLY A 346 5.14 -34.02 2.11
CA GLY A 346 6.21 -34.19 3.10
C GLY A 346 7.32 -33.14 3.01
N ILE A 347 7.12 -32.04 2.28
CA ILE A 347 8.11 -30.97 2.16
C ILE A 347 8.02 -30.04 3.36
N ASP A 348 9.17 -29.78 4.00
CA ASP A 348 9.29 -28.85 5.12
C ASP A 348 8.85 -27.43 4.74
N PHE A 349 7.84 -26.90 5.45
CA PHE A 349 7.30 -25.56 5.23
C PHE A 349 8.34 -24.46 5.44
N GLN A 350 9.32 -24.64 6.34
CA GLN A 350 10.37 -23.65 6.58
C GLN A 350 11.28 -23.50 5.36
N ARG A 351 11.57 -24.63 4.69
CA ARG A 351 12.28 -24.63 3.41
C ARG A 351 11.47 -23.94 2.32
N ILE A 352 10.15 -24.19 2.24
CA ILE A 352 9.28 -23.54 1.26
C ILE A 352 9.32 -22.02 1.46
N ASP A 353 9.06 -21.53 2.68
CA ASP A 353 9.10 -20.11 3.02
C ASP A 353 10.44 -19.47 2.64
N LYS A 354 11.56 -20.10 2.99
CA LYS A 354 12.89 -19.60 2.66
C LYS A 354 13.12 -19.48 1.15
N ILE A 355 12.64 -20.44 0.34
CA ILE A 355 12.77 -20.37 -1.11
C ILE A 355 11.89 -19.26 -1.67
N MET A 356 10.63 -19.18 -1.25
CA MET A 356 9.69 -18.16 -1.72
C MET A 356 10.15 -16.73 -1.36
N GLU A 357 10.77 -16.55 -0.19
CA GLU A 357 11.29 -15.24 0.22
C GLU A 357 12.63 -14.89 -0.46
N ARG A 358 13.61 -15.81 -0.39
CA ARG A 358 14.99 -15.49 -0.77
C ARG A 358 15.25 -15.64 -2.26
N GLN A 359 14.64 -16.63 -2.89
CA GLN A 359 14.88 -16.94 -4.30
C GLN A 359 13.80 -16.38 -5.20
N PHE A 360 12.53 -16.49 -4.82
CA PHE A 360 11.44 -15.94 -5.64
C PHE A 360 11.22 -14.44 -5.39
N GLY A 361 11.34 -13.98 -4.14
CA GLY A 361 11.27 -12.56 -3.78
C GLY A 361 9.96 -12.11 -3.13
N TRP A 362 9.14 -13.03 -2.61
CA TRP A 362 8.01 -12.64 -1.77
C TRP A 362 8.48 -11.97 -0.47
N PRO A 363 7.75 -10.99 0.08
CA PRO A 363 8.07 -10.38 1.37
C PRO A 363 7.84 -11.32 2.55
N MET A 364 6.96 -12.32 2.41
CA MET A 364 6.68 -13.35 3.40
C MET A 364 6.44 -14.68 2.68
N GLY A 365 6.99 -15.77 3.20
CA GLY A 365 6.67 -17.11 2.75
C GLY A 365 5.21 -17.50 3.00
N PRO A 366 4.70 -18.52 2.30
CA PRO A 366 3.30 -18.93 2.43
C PRO A 366 2.89 -19.33 3.86
N ALA A 367 3.73 -20.04 4.61
CA ALA A 367 3.42 -20.46 5.97
C ALA A 367 3.37 -19.25 6.91
N TYR A 368 4.37 -18.37 6.82
CA TYR A 368 4.38 -17.14 7.61
C TYR A 368 3.21 -16.21 7.25
N LEU A 369 2.88 -16.07 5.97
CA LEU A 369 1.74 -15.27 5.52
C LEU A 369 0.40 -15.83 6.06
N LEU A 370 0.21 -17.16 6.05
CA LEU A 370 -0.97 -17.81 6.63
C LEU A 370 -1.10 -17.52 8.13
N ASP A 371 0.01 -17.51 8.87
CA ASP A 371 -0.02 -17.16 10.30
C ASP A 371 -0.37 -15.70 10.55
N VAL A 372 0.07 -14.78 9.68
CA VAL A 372 -0.25 -13.34 9.77
C VAL A 372 -1.71 -13.07 9.42
N VAL A 373 -2.25 -13.76 8.39
CA VAL A 373 -3.67 -13.70 8.03
C VAL A 373 -4.56 -14.35 9.10
N GLY A 374 -4.05 -15.42 9.71
CA GLY A 374 -4.74 -16.25 10.67
C GLY A 374 -5.30 -17.53 10.03
N ILE A 375 -5.01 -18.67 10.66
CA ILE A 375 -5.35 -19.99 10.11
C ILE A 375 -6.87 -20.22 10.07
N ASP A 376 -7.61 -19.77 11.08
CA ASP A 376 -9.07 -19.72 11.10
C ASP A 376 -9.66 -18.86 9.98
N THR A 377 -9.05 -17.70 9.69
CA THR A 377 -9.45 -16.83 8.57
C THR A 377 -9.24 -17.56 7.25
N ALA A 378 -8.07 -18.19 7.07
CA ALA A 378 -7.76 -18.99 5.89
C ALA A 378 -8.69 -20.20 5.76
N HIS A 379 -9.00 -20.89 6.86
CA HIS A 379 -9.89 -22.03 6.93
C HIS A 379 -11.35 -21.68 6.58
N HIS A 380 -11.81 -20.48 6.95
CA HIS A 380 -13.12 -20.01 6.50
C HIS A 380 -13.10 -19.64 5.02
N ALA A 381 -12.09 -18.88 4.59
CA ALA A 381 -12.00 -18.39 3.22
C ALA A 381 -11.79 -19.52 2.19
N GLN A 382 -11.03 -20.56 2.50
CA GLN A 382 -10.89 -21.74 1.62
C GLN A 382 -12.26 -22.41 1.37
N ALA A 383 -13.17 -22.43 2.36
CA ALA A 383 -14.48 -23.03 2.20
C ALA A 383 -15.34 -22.21 1.24
N VAL A 384 -15.29 -20.88 1.37
CA VAL A 384 -15.96 -19.96 0.43
C VAL A 384 -15.41 -20.12 -0.99
N MET A 385 -14.10 -20.25 -1.14
CA MET A 385 -13.46 -20.48 -2.45
C MET A 385 -13.82 -21.84 -3.05
N ALA A 386 -13.89 -22.89 -2.23
CA ALA A 386 -14.30 -24.24 -2.65
C ALA A 386 -15.76 -24.28 -3.09
N GLU A 387 -16.67 -23.60 -2.38
CA GLU A 387 -18.08 -23.48 -2.77
C GLU A 387 -18.24 -22.66 -4.06
N GLY A 388 -17.44 -21.60 -4.21
CA GLY A 388 -17.46 -20.74 -5.40
C GLY A 388 -16.85 -21.37 -6.66
N TYR A 389 -15.90 -22.29 -6.51
CA TYR A 389 -15.19 -22.96 -7.61
C TYR A 389 -14.95 -24.46 -7.32
N PRO A 390 -16.03 -25.26 -7.17
CA PRO A 390 -15.92 -26.64 -6.73
C PRO A 390 -15.15 -27.53 -7.69
N ASP A 391 -15.13 -27.17 -8.97
CA ASP A 391 -14.41 -27.86 -10.05
C ASP A 391 -12.88 -27.88 -9.86
N ARG A 392 -12.32 -26.91 -9.15
CA ARG A 392 -10.86 -26.70 -9.10
C ARG A 392 -10.30 -26.16 -7.78
N MET A 393 -11.15 -25.77 -6.84
CA MET A 393 -10.75 -25.29 -5.50
C MET A 393 -11.34 -26.10 -4.36
N ALA A 394 -12.16 -27.12 -4.66
CA ALA A 394 -12.57 -28.08 -3.65
C ALA A 394 -11.36 -28.89 -3.16
N LYS A 395 -11.28 -29.10 -1.85
CA LYS A 395 -10.25 -29.96 -1.25
C LYS A 395 -10.62 -31.43 -1.44
N ALA A 396 -9.65 -32.24 -1.81
CA ALA A 396 -9.80 -33.69 -1.86
C ALA A 396 -9.43 -34.40 -0.54
N HIS A 397 -8.60 -33.75 0.28
CA HIS A 397 -8.08 -34.32 1.52
C HIS A 397 -7.84 -33.22 2.56
N LYS A 398 -7.68 -33.63 3.81
CA LYS A 398 -7.32 -32.76 4.94
C LYS A 398 -5.90 -32.24 4.76
N ASP A 399 -5.68 -30.95 4.97
CA ASP A 399 -4.36 -30.32 4.83
C ASP A 399 -3.84 -29.69 6.13
N ALA A 400 -2.68 -29.05 6.04
CA ALA A 400 -2.05 -28.38 7.17
C ALA A 400 -2.92 -27.26 7.78
N ILE A 401 -3.73 -26.56 6.97
CA ILE A 401 -4.63 -25.51 7.46
C ILE A 401 -5.70 -26.14 8.36
N ASP A 402 -6.29 -27.25 7.92
CA ASP A 402 -7.30 -27.98 8.69
C ASP A 402 -6.71 -28.52 10.01
N VAL A 403 -5.52 -29.14 9.95
CA VAL A 403 -4.83 -29.66 11.14
C VAL A 403 -4.52 -28.55 12.15
N LEU A 404 -3.98 -27.42 11.71
CA LEU A 404 -3.66 -26.29 12.59
C LEU A 404 -4.92 -25.66 13.18
N PHE A 405 -5.98 -25.51 12.39
CA PHE A 405 -7.26 -24.98 12.83
C PHE A 405 -7.88 -25.83 13.94
N GLU A 406 -7.98 -27.14 13.73
CA GLU A 406 -8.53 -28.08 14.73
C GLU A 406 -7.73 -28.09 16.04
N ASN A 407 -6.41 -27.87 15.95
CA ASN A 407 -5.51 -27.78 17.10
C ASN A 407 -5.45 -26.37 17.72
N LYS A 408 -6.34 -25.46 17.32
CA LYS A 408 -6.42 -24.07 17.82
C LYS A 408 -5.12 -23.28 17.64
N ARG A 409 -4.35 -23.58 16.59
CA ARG A 409 -3.16 -22.83 16.19
C ARG A 409 -3.57 -21.82 15.12
N PHE A 410 -3.97 -20.62 15.54
CA PHE A 410 -4.56 -19.59 14.67
C PHE A 410 -3.55 -18.58 14.13
N GLY A 411 -2.26 -18.82 14.31
CA GLY A 411 -1.19 -17.97 13.81
C GLY A 411 -0.78 -16.91 14.82
N GLN A 412 -0.35 -15.74 14.31
CA GLN A 412 0.19 -14.66 15.13
C GLN A 412 -0.82 -14.14 16.16
N LYS A 413 -2.13 -14.20 15.83
CA LYS A 413 -3.20 -13.67 16.69
C LYS A 413 -3.31 -14.35 18.06
N ASN A 414 -2.90 -15.62 18.16
CA ASN A 414 -2.96 -16.38 19.42
C ASN A 414 -1.61 -17.00 19.80
N GLY A 415 -0.52 -16.53 19.19
CA GLY A 415 0.83 -16.94 19.54
C GLY A 415 1.31 -18.25 18.91
N SER A 416 0.46 -18.96 18.14
CA SER A 416 0.79 -20.31 17.66
C SER A 416 0.12 -20.61 16.33
N GLY A 417 0.91 -20.96 15.32
CA GLY A 417 0.49 -21.32 13.96
C GLY A 417 1.47 -22.34 13.35
N PHE A 418 1.90 -22.14 12.12
CA PHE A 418 3.09 -22.81 11.57
C PHE A 418 4.33 -22.50 12.41
N TYR A 419 4.43 -21.26 12.91
CA TYR A 419 5.45 -20.80 13.84
C TYR A 419 4.88 -20.55 15.24
N ASN A 420 5.74 -20.45 16.25
CA ASN A 420 5.38 -19.95 17.58
C ASN A 420 5.81 -18.48 17.68
N TYR A 421 4.92 -17.62 18.17
CA TYR A 421 5.14 -16.18 18.29
C TYR A 421 5.27 -15.79 19.76
N GLN A 422 6.39 -15.16 20.08
CA GLN A 422 6.66 -14.59 21.39
C GLN A 422 6.92 -13.09 21.22
N LEU A 423 6.47 -12.29 22.19
CA LEU A 423 6.79 -10.87 22.21
C LEU A 423 8.30 -10.69 22.35
N ASP A 424 8.86 -9.78 21.56
CA ASP A 424 10.26 -9.46 21.71
C ASP A 424 10.46 -8.48 22.88
N LYS A 425 11.72 -8.13 23.20
CA LYS A 425 12.01 -7.19 24.30
C LYS A 425 11.42 -5.79 24.10
N LYS A 426 10.93 -5.48 22.90
CA LYS A 426 10.32 -4.21 22.49
C LYS A 426 8.79 -4.34 22.35
N GLY A 427 8.21 -5.48 22.68
CA GLY A 427 6.79 -5.79 22.54
C GLY A 427 6.49 -6.45 21.21
#